data_AF-A0A3B0U2F1-F1
#
_entry.id   AF-A0A3B0U2F1-F1
#
_cell.length_a   1.000
_cell.length_b   1.000
_cell.length_c   1.000
_cell.angle_alpha   90.00
_cell.angle_beta   90.00
_cell.angle_gamma   90.00
#
_symmetry.space_group_name_H-M   'P 1'
#
loop_
_entity.id
_entity.type
_entity.pdbx_description
1 polymer ?
#
loop_
_entity_poly.entity_id
_entity_poly.type
_entity_poly.pdbx_seq_one_letter_code
_entity_poly.pdbx_strand_id
1 'polypeptide(L)'
;MFGKRKSFGGNTQNPTHASAKPNSPDPSDQQEEATKIQNNSGEASSASPSKPAPEADTSFDISDESVGARDDEYYLTKSAVFNALIDSIDLSQLATMEMEAAREEIRDIVSEIISLKSIVMSISEQEELLDDICNDVLGYGPLEPLLARDDISDIMVNGSANCYIEVGGRVKNTNVRFRDNSHLMNVCQRIVSQVGRRVDESSPICDARLPDGSRVNVIAPPLAIDGPALTIRKFKKDKLTLDQLVKFGSISQSGSELLRIIGRVRGNILISGGTGSGKTTLLNCLTAFIE
;
A
#
# COMPACT_ATOMS: atom_id res chain seq x y z
N MET A 1 -44.74 -39.46 7.69
CA MET A 1 -44.93 -40.30 6.49
C MET A 1 -43.97 -39.79 5.42
N PHE A 2 -43.32 -40.67 4.64
CA PHE A 2 -42.42 -40.29 3.53
C PHE A 2 -42.65 -41.21 2.32
N GLY A 3 -42.72 -40.66 1.11
CA GLY A 3 -42.95 -41.43 -0.12
C GLY A 3 -41.67 -42.00 -0.73
N LYS A 4 -41.73 -43.24 -1.23
CA LYS A 4 -40.66 -43.89 -2.01
C LYS A 4 -41.22 -44.49 -3.30
N ARG A 5 -40.54 -44.28 -4.44
CA ARG A 5 -40.51 -45.09 -5.69
C ARG A 5 -39.64 -44.34 -6.73
N LYS A 6 -38.94 -44.98 -7.66
CA LYS A 6 -38.12 -46.21 -7.61
C LYS A 6 -37.15 -46.15 -8.83
N SER A 7 -35.97 -46.74 -8.73
CA SER A 7 -34.96 -46.72 -9.82
C SER A 7 -35.26 -47.71 -10.95
N PHE A 8 -34.72 -47.46 -12.14
CA PHE A 8 -34.54 -48.42 -13.24
C PHE A 8 -33.30 -48.06 -14.08
N GLY A 9 -32.61 -49.05 -14.66
CA GLY A 9 -31.42 -48.82 -15.51
C GLY A 9 -30.72 -50.11 -15.96
N GLY A 10 -29.73 -49.95 -16.87
CA GLY A 10 -28.95 -51.03 -17.49
C GLY A 10 -29.46 -51.47 -18.88
N ASN A 11 -28.63 -52.01 -19.79
CA ASN A 11 -27.16 -52.09 -19.80
C ASN A 11 -26.59 -52.23 -21.24
N THR A 12 -25.26 -52.27 -21.39
CA THR A 12 -24.46 -52.18 -22.63
C THR A 12 -24.22 -53.49 -23.42
N GLN A 13 -23.76 -53.36 -24.68
CA GLN A 13 -22.82 -54.29 -25.35
C GLN A 13 -22.03 -53.59 -26.49
N ASN A 14 -20.97 -54.25 -27.00
CA ASN A 14 -19.86 -53.72 -27.85
C ASN A 14 -19.13 -54.94 -28.52
N PRO A 15 -18.06 -54.89 -29.37
CA PRO A 15 -17.37 -53.78 -30.06
C PRO A 15 -16.92 -54.07 -31.54
N THR A 16 -16.03 -53.23 -32.10
CA THR A 16 -15.12 -53.44 -33.27
C THR A 16 -15.78 -53.64 -34.66
N HIS A 17 -15.34 -53.02 -35.77
CA HIS A 17 -14.18 -52.16 -36.10
C HIS A 17 -14.58 -51.18 -37.27
N ALA A 18 -13.75 -50.40 -37.99
CA ALA A 18 -12.31 -50.41 -38.26
C ALA A 18 -11.66 -49.00 -38.37
N SER A 19 -11.25 -48.56 -39.57
CA SER A 19 -10.25 -47.50 -39.85
C SER A 19 -10.57 -46.57 -41.03
N ALA A 20 -10.43 -45.23 -40.85
CA ALA A 20 -9.69 -44.30 -41.73
C ALA A 20 -9.92 -42.81 -41.34
N LYS A 21 -8.97 -41.92 -41.66
CA LYS A 21 -9.17 -40.44 -41.69
C LYS A 21 -8.85 -39.90 -43.13
N PRO A 22 -8.68 -38.59 -43.36
CA PRO A 22 -9.67 -37.76 -44.07
C PRO A 22 -9.19 -37.30 -45.46
N ASN A 23 -10.05 -36.63 -46.23
CA ASN A 23 -9.60 -35.81 -47.36
C ASN A 23 -10.52 -34.60 -47.56
N SER A 24 -9.93 -33.45 -47.88
CA SER A 24 -10.58 -32.21 -48.30
C SER A 24 -10.33 -32.01 -49.81
N PRO A 25 -11.33 -31.61 -50.63
CA PRO A 25 -11.12 -31.34 -52.06
C PRO A 25 -10.37 -30.04 -52.36
N ASP A 26 -9.75 -29.99 -53.54
CA ASP A 26 -8.85 -28.92 -54.03
C ASP A 26 -9.52 -27.63 -54.55
N PRO A 27 -8.74 -26.54 -54.70
CA PRO A 27 -9.09 -25.35 -55.47
C PRO A 27 -8.55 -25.37 -56.92
N SER A 28 -9.36 -24.88 -57.87
CA SER A 28 -9.00 -24.52 -59.25
C SER A 28 -10.13 -23.66 -59.86
N ASP A 29 -9.95 -22.78 -60.85
CA ASP A 29 -8.74 -22.27 -61.51
C ASP A 29 -9.02 -20.84 -62.04
N GLN A 30 -8.04 -19.92 -61.98
CA GLN A 30 -7.85 -18.88 -63.01
C GLN A 30 -6.49 -18.14 -62.91
N GLN A 31 -5.67 -18.37 -63.93
CA GLN A 31 -4.50 -17.60 -64.39
C GLN A 31 -4.93 -16.24 -64.98
N GLU A 32 -4.11 -15.26 -65.38
CA GLU A 32 -2.69 -14.83 -65.24
C GLU A 32 -2.73 -13.28 -65.52
N GLU A 33 -1.74 -12.41 -65.35
CA GLU A 33 -0.31 -12.34 -65.71
C GLU A 33 0.44 -11.54 -64.60
N ALA A 34 1.69 -11.83 -64.21
CA ALA A 34 2.97 -11.72 -64.94
C ALA A 34 3.34 -10.25 -65.31
N THR A 35 4.60 -9.78 -65.24
CA THR A 35 5.89 -10.51 -65.24
C THR A 35 7.05 -9.70 -64.63
N LYS A 36 7.84 -10.30 -63.70
CA LYS A 36 9.32 -10.27 -63.46
C LYS A 36 10.13 -8.93 -63.62
N ILE A 37 11.43 -8.76 -63.34
CA ILE A 37 12.63 -9.56 -62.97
C ILE A 37 13.66 -8.56 -62.33
N GLN A 38 14.72 -8.83 -61.54
CA GLN A 38 15.38 -10.04 -60.99
C GLN A 38 16.14 -9.66 -59.68
N ASN A 39 16.62 -10.65 -58.91
CA ASN A 39 17.69 -10.47 -57.90
C ASN A 39 19.09 -10.39 -58.55
N ASN A 40 20.10 -9.85 -57.85
CA ASN A 40 21.22 -10.70 -57.43
C ASN A 40 22.08 -10.15 -56.28
N SER A 41 22.91 -11.04 -55.72
CA SER A 41 23.84 -10.85 -54.58
C SER A 41 25.20 -10.27 -54.98
N GLY A 42 25.91 -9.66 -54.01
CA GLY A 42 27.34 -9.34 -54.09
C GLY A 42 27.92 -8.87 -52.75
N GLU A 43 29.09 -9.38 -52.37
CA GLU A 43 29.81 -9.03 -51.14
C GLU A 43 30.81 -7.88 -51.36
N ALA A 44 31.06 -7.04 -50.34
CA ALA A 44 32.42 -6.65 -49.90
C ALA A 44 32.45 -5.63 -48.73
N SER A 45 33.23 -5.97 -47.70
CA SER A 45 34.03 -5.13 -46.79
C SER A 45 33.89 -3.58 -46.81
N SER A 46 33.66 -2.95 -45.64
CA SER A 46 34.73 -2.27 -44.85
C SER A 46 34.24 -1.22 -43.82
N ALA A 47 35.04 -1.05 -42.76
CA ALA A 47 35.23 0.13 -41.89
C ALA A 47 34.04 0.96 -41.32
N SER A 48 33.93 0.98 -39.98
CA SER A 48 33.26 2.03 -39.20
C SER A 48 34.01 3.37 -39.28
N PRO A 49 33.36 4.50 -38.94
CA PRO A 49 33.83 5.20 -37.73
C PRO A 49 32.73 5.80 -36.81
N SER A 50 33.04 5.78 -35.50
CA SER A 50 32.60 6.66 -34.39
C SER A 50 31.27 7.44 -34.44
N LYS A 51 30.42 7.21 -33.42
CA LYS A 51 29.47 8.22 -32.92
C LYS A 51 30.22 9.44 -32.34
N PRO A 52 29.67 10.66 -32.40
CA PRO A 52 29.95 11.71 -31.43
C PRO A 52 29.37 11.32 -30.05
N ALA A 53 30.04 11.67 -28.96
CA ALA A 53 29.51 11.55 -27.61
C ALA A 53 28.80 12.85 -27.21
N PRO A 54 27.68 12.81 -26.45
CA PRO A 54 27.23 13.95 -25.67
C PRO A 54 28.23 14.19 -24.52
N GLU A 55 28.35 15.44 -24.10
CA GLU A 55 29.32 15.87 -23.09
C GLU A 55 28.88 15.45 -21.67
N ALA A 56 29.84 15.34 -20.76
CA ALA A 56 29.59 14.84 -19.40
C ALA A 56 29.04 15.96 -18.51
N ASP A 57 27.73 16.00 -18.32
CA ASP A 57 27.11 16.73 -17.20
C ASP A 57 27.63 16.16 -15.88
N THR A 58 28.38 16.96 -15.13
CA THR A 58 28.84 16.61 -13.78
C THR A 58 27.70 16.81 -12.78
N SER A 59 26.70 15.94 -12.83
CA SER A 59 25.68 15.84 -11.79
C SER A 59 26.34 15.41 -10.47
N PHE A 60 26.26 16.26 -9.45
CA PHE A 60 26.88 16.03 -8.14
C PHE A 60 26.37 14.73 -7.50
N ASP A 61 27.26 13.74 -7.38
CA ASP A 61 27.00 12.51 -6.65
C ASP A 61 27.22 12.76 -5.15
N ILE A 62 26.20 13.33 -4.49
CA ILE A 62 26.16 13.47 -3.03
C ILE A 62 25.47 12.22 -2.48
N SER A 63 26.22 11.13 -2.39
CA SER A 63 25.91 10.05 -1.46
C SER A 63 26.03 10.59 -0.04
N ASP A 64 24.90 10.98 0.57
CA ASP A 64 24.89 11.71 1.84
C ASP A 64 25.11 10.80 3.06
N GLU A 65 26.32 10.25 3.15
CA GLU A 65 26.81 9.48 4.30
C GLU A 65 26.78 10.32 5.60
N SER A 66 26.77 11.66 5.47
CA SER A 66 26.82 12.59 6.60
C SER A 66 25.48 12.72 7.35
N VAL A 67 24.36 12.56 6.66
CA VAL A 67 23.02 12.49 7.27
C VAL A 67 22.77 11.10 7.87
N GLY A 68 23.08 10.04 7.13
CA GLY A 68 22.85 8.66 7.59
C GLY A 68 23.57 8.30 8.90
N ALA A 69 24.80 8.81 9.10
CA ALA A 69 25.56 8.57 10.33
C ALA A 69 24.91 9.16 11.59
N ARG A 70 24.16 10.28 11.47
CA ARG A 70 23.42 10.89 12.59
C ARG A 70 22.13 10.16 12.89
N ASP A 71 21.40 9.76 11.84
CA ASP A 71 20.19 8.94 11.99
C ASP A 71 20.51 7.66 12.77
N ASP A 72 21.58 6.93 12.42
CA ASP A 72 21.94 5.66 13.07
C ASP A 72 22.35 5.84 14.56
N GLU A 73 23.09 6.89 14.94
CA GLU A 73 23.43 7.16 16.35
C GLU A 73 22.18 7.53 17.18
N TYR A 74 21.24 8.28 16.60
CA TYR A 74 19.94 8.56 17.20
C TYR A 74 19.10 7.28 17.37
N TYR A 75 18.99 6.43 16.33
CA TYR A 75 18.25 5.16 16.43
C TYR A 75 18.84 4.18 17.46
N LEU A 76 20.17 4.13 17.60
CA LEU A 76 20.85 3.36 18.65
C LEU A 76 20.52 3.92 20.04
N THR A 77 20.57 5.24 20.21
CA THR A 77 20.24 5.92 21.47
C THR A 77 18.78 5.70 21.85
N LYS A 78 17.84 5.90 20.91
CA LYS A 78 16.40 5.60 21.08
C LYS A 78 16.18 4.16 21.51
N SER A 79 16.82 3.21 20.82
CA SER A 79 16.70 1.78 21.15
C SER A 79 17.24 1.46 22.55
N ALA A 80 18.32 2.10 22.97
CA ALA A 80 18.92 1.91 24.29
C ALA A 80 18.10 2.55 25.43
N VAL A 81 17.42 3.67 25.19
CA VAL A 81 16.49 4.28 26.16
C VAL A 81 15.19 3.48 26.25
N PHE A 82 14.57 3.16 25.10
CA PHE A 82 13.31 2.41 25.02
C PHE A 82 13.41 1.00 25.63
N ASN A 83 14.53 0.29 25.45
CA ASN A 83 14.73 -1.00 26.11
C ASN A 83 14.79 -0.86 27.64
N ALA A 84 15.50 0.16 28.16
CA ALA A 84 15.52 0.40 29.61
C ALA A 84 14.15 0.81 30.15
N LEU A 85 13.33 1.51 29.37
CA LEU A 85 11.95 1.84 29.72
C LEU A 85 11.06 0.58 29.80
N ILE A 86 11.24 -0.39 28.89
CA ILE A 86 10.57 -1.70 28.98
C ILE A 86 11.05 -2.51 30.19
N ASP A 87 12.36 -2.46 30.50
CA ASP A 87 12.91 -3.15 31.68
C ASP A 87 12.42 -2.52 33.01
N SER A 88 11.98 -1.25 32.99
CA SER A 88 11.47 -0.54 34.17
C SER A 88 9.94 -0.45 34.29
N ILE A 89 9.18 -0.57 33.19
CA ILE A 89 7.72 -0.36 33.19
C ILE A 89 6.95 -1.56 32.62
N ASP A 90 5.91 -1.99 33.34
CA ASP A 90 4.86 -2.83 32.79
C ASP A 90 3.97 -2.03 31.82
N LEU A 91 4.27 -2.14 30.52
CA LEU A 91 3.52 -1.49 29.43
C LEU A 91 2.00 -1.71 29.48
N SER A 92 1.51 -2.78 30.14
CA SER A 92 0.08 -3.04 30.25
C SER A 92 -0.65 -2.06 31.17
N GLN A 93 0.07 -1.44 32.12
CA GLN A 93 -0.51 -0.46 33.04
C GLN A 93 -0.68 0.90 32.34
N LEU A 94 0.36 1.39 31.65
CA LEU A 94 0.28 2.59 30.79
C LEU A 94 -0.86 2.50 29.77
N ALA A 95 -1.11 1.32 29.19
CA ALA A 95 -2.19 1.09 28.24
C ALA A 95 -3.62 1.15 28.85
N THR A 96 -3.76 1.25 30.18
CA THR A 96 -5.04 1.45 30.87
C THR A 96 -5.25 2.87 31.40
N MET A 97 -4.24 3.73 31.29
CA MET A 97 -4.26 5.11 31.78
C MET A 97 -4.76 6.09 30.71
N GLU A 98 -5.12 7.30 31.13
CA GLU A 98 -5.40 8.40 30.19
C GLU A 98 -4.10 8.85 29.51
N MET A 99 -4.17 9.19 28.21
CA MET A 99 -2.96 9.44 27.41
C MET A 99 -2.10 10.59 27.90
N GLU A 100 -2.68 11.61 28.56
CA GLU A 100 -1.91 12.71 29.16
C GLU A 100 -1.10 12.21 30.37
N ALA A 101 -1.74 11.48 31.29
CA ALA A 101 -1.07 10.89 32.45
C ALA A 101 0.01 9.86 32.07
N ALA A 102 -0.28 8.99 31.10
CA ALA A 102 0.70 8.02 30.59
C ALA A 102 1.91 8.72 29.92
N ARG A 103 1.70 9.88 29.27
CA ARG A 103 2.78 10.67 28.68
C ARG A 103 3.63 11.40 29.72
N GLU A 104 3.06 11.82 30.85
CA GLU A 104 3.82 12.36 31.97
C GLU A 104 4.65 11.28 32.69
N GLU A 105 4.11 10.08 32.91
CA GLU A 105 4.87 8.96 33.49
C GLU A 105 6.03 8.52 32.57
N ILE A 106 5.80 8.42 31.25
CA ILE A 106 6.88 8.18 30.27
C ILE A 106 7.92 9.30 30.30
N ARG A 107 7.52 10.58 30.40
CA ARG A 107 8.43 11.74 30.45
C ARG A 107 9.42 11.63 31.61
N ASP A 108 8.91 11.37 32.81
CA ASP A 108 9.74 11.35 34.02
C ASP A 108 10.74 10.18 33.96
N ILE A 109 10.30 9.01 33.55
CA ILE A 109 11.13 7.80 33.47
C ILE A 109 12.16 7.89 32.32
N VAL A 110 11.80 8.44 31.15
CA VAL A 110 12.78 8.74 30.08
C VAL A 110 13.85 9.72 30.57
N SER A 111 13.45 10.74 31.34
CA SER A 111 14.38 11.74 31.88
C SER A 111 15.32 11.14 32.94
N GLU A 112 14.82 10.25 33.80
CA GLU A 112 15.64 9.47 34.73
C GLU A 112 16.63 8.56 33.99
N ILE A 113 16.19 7.82 32.96
CA ILE A 113 17.05 6.93 32.16
C ILE A 113 18.16 7.70 31.45
N ILE A 114 17.87 8.87 30.87
CA ILE A 114 18.87 9.74 30.23
C ILE A 114 19.92 10.20 31.25
N SER A 115 19.49 10.61 32.44
CA SER A 115 20.38 11.02 33.53
C SER A 115 21.25 9.86 34.03
N LEU A 116 20.66 8.69 34.30
CA LEU A 116 21.36 7.50 34.78
C LEU A 116 22.38 6.96 33.77
N LYS A 117 22.04 7.00 32.47
CA LYS A 117 22.97 6.60 31.40
C LYS A 117 23.97 7.70 31.02
N SER A 118 23.87 8.90 31.61
CA SER A 118 24.73 10.06 31.33
C SER A 118 24.80 10.41 29.83
N ILE A 119 23.67 10.28 29.14
CA ILE A 119 23.58 10.59 27.70
C ILE A 119 23.53 12.11 27.54
N VAL A 120 24.45 12.68 26.76
CA VAL A 120 24.52 14.12 26.51
C VAL A 120 23.73 14.45 25.24
N MET A 121 22.62 15.15 25.40
CA MET A 121 21.79 15.67 24.30
C MET A 121 21.22 17.05 24.69
N SER A 122 20.73 17.80 23.71
CA SER A 122 19.99 19.05 23.94
C SER A 122 18.56 18.79 24.41
N ILE A 123 17.92 19.82 24.96
CA ILE A 123 16.51 19.76 25.40
C ILE A 123 15.59 19.40 24.23
N SER A 124 15.85 19.92 23.02
CA SER A 124 15.06 19.61 21.83
C SER A 124 15.21 18.16 21.38
N GLU A 125 16.42 17.60 21.40
CA GLU A 125 16.65 16.17 21.11
C GLU A 125 15.99 15.26 22.17
N GLN A 126 15.94 15.70 23.43
CA GLN A 126 15.22 15.01 24.50
C GLN A 126 13.69 15.06 24.31
N GLU A 127 13.13 16.21 23.90
CA GLU A 127 11.71 16.36 23.59
C GLU A 127 11.31 15.55 22.35
N GLU A 128 12.12 15.58 21.29
CA GLU A 128 11.91 14.75 20.09
C GLU A 128 11.93 13.26 20.46
N LEU A 129 12.97 12.78 21.17
CA LEU A 129 13.08 11.39 21.63
C LEU A 129 11.91 10.96 22.53
N LEU A 130 11.43 11.84 23.40
CA LEU A 130 10.29 11.59 24.29
C LEU A 130 9.01 11.38 23.48
N ASP A 131 8.72 12.25 22.51
CA ASP A 131 7.55 12.12 21.65
C ASP A 131 7.65 10.87 20.77
N ASP A 132 8.85 10.55 20.30
CA ASP A 132 9.15 9.35 19.51
C ASP A 132 8.96 8.05 20.32
N ILE A 133 9.26 8.06 21.63
CA ILE A 133 8.98 6.95 22.56
C ILE A 133 7.48 6.90 22.89
N CYS A 134 6.81 8.03 23.08
CA CYS A 134 5.36 8.08 23.32
C CYS A 134 4.57 7.53 22.13
N ASN A 135 5.00 7.82 20.90
CA ASN A 135 4.42 7.24 19.69
C ASN A 135 4.62 5.70 19.65
N ASP A 136 5.81 5.21 20.01
CA ASP A 136 6.12 3.76 20.04
C ASP A 136 5.34 3.02 21.16
N VAL A 137 5.11 3.66 22.32
CA VAL A 137 4.38 3.06 23.47
C VAL A 137 2.86 3.17 23.34
N LEU A 138 2.32 4.32 22.94
CA LEU A 138 0.88 4.64 22.97
C LEU A 138 0.24 4.71 21.57
N GLY A 139 0.93 5.32 20.61
CA GLY A 139 0.42 5.58 19.25
C GLY A 139 0.69 4.45 18.24
N TYR A 140 0.87 4.81 16.97
CA TYR A 140 1.24 3.88 15.89
C TYR A 140 2.76 3.82 15.61
N GLY A 141 3.59 4.20 16.57
CA GLY A 141 5.05 4.18 16.45
C GLY A 141 5.56 5.12 15.34
N PRO A 142 6.56 4.70 14.54
CA PRO A 142 7.16 5.52 13.48
C PRO A 142 6.18 5.95 12.37
N LEU A 143 4.94 5.41 12.36
CA LEU A 143 3.92 5.74 11.37
C LEU A 143 3.15 7.03 11.67
N GLU A 144 3.15 7.56 12.90
CA GLU A 144 2.34 8.73 13.26
C GLU A 144 2.60 9.97 12.36
N PRO A 145 3.85 10.35 12.04
CA PRO A 145 4.12 11.44 11.09
C PRO A 145 3.59 11.20 9.68
N LEU A 146 3.40 9.93 9.27
CA LEU A 146 2.80 9.55 7.98
C LEU A 146 1.27 9.50 8.06
N LEU A 147 0.70 9.17 9.22
CA LEU A 147 -0.74 9.17 9.47
C LEU A 147 -1.30 10.59 9.64
N ALA A 148 -0.54 11.52 10.21
CA ALA A 148 -0.88 12.95 10.26
C ALA A 148 -0.99 13.61 8.86
N ARG A 149 -0.25 13.13 7.87
CA ARG A 149 -0.10 13.76 6.55
C ARG A 149 -1.24 13.47 5.56
N ASP A 150 -2.09 14.45 5.29
CA ASP A 150 -3.23 14.32 4.36
C ASP A 150 -2.84 14.23 2.85
N ASP A 151 -1.58 14.45 2.48
CA ASP A 151 -1.11 14.32 1.08
C ASP A 151 -0.87 12.86 0.63
N ILE A 152 -0.65 11.96 1.60
CA ILE A 152 -0.44 10.52 1.39
C ILE A 152 -1.78 9.81 1.14
N SER A 153 -1.86 8.92 0.14
CA SER A 153 -3.03 8.05 -0.04
C SER A 153 -2.86 6.67 0.58
N ASP A 154 -1.66 6.10 0.52
CA ASP A 154 -1.39 4.72 0.92
C ASP A 154 0.01 4.64 1.55
N ILE A 155 0.15 3.87 2.63
CA ILE A 155 1.41 3.57 3.34
C ILE A 155 1.61 2.04 3.27
N MET A 156 2.82 1.60 2.93
CA MET A 156 3.15 0.18 2.71
C MET A 156 4.48 -0.14 3.41
N VAL A 157 4.45 -1.01 4.41
CA VAL A 157 5.63 -1.46 5.17
C VAL A 157 5.89 -2.94 4.87
N ASN A 158 7.12 -3.28 4.48
CA ASN A 158 7.56 -4.63 4.11
C ASN A 158 8.76 -5.02 4.98
N GLY A 159 8.49 -5.61 6.16
CA GLY A 159 9.48 -5.78 7.21
C GLY A 159 9.91 -4.44 7.83
N SER A 160 10.69 -4.49 8.92
CA SER A 160 11.00 -3.31 9.73
C SER A 160 11.78 -2.19 9.01
N ALA A 161 12.54 -2.53 7.97
CA ALA A 161 13.46 -1.62 7.30
C ALA A 161 12.88 -0.85 6.08
N ASN A 162 11.77 -1.31 5.49
CA ASN A 162 11.25 -0.77 4.22
C ASN A 162 9.85 -0.17 4.39
N CYS A 163 9.73 1.15 4.36
CA CYS A 163 8.46 1.87 4.45
C CYS A 163 8.27 2.79 3.23
N TYR A 164 7.24 2.52 2.42
CA TYR A 164 6.88 3.26 1.23
C TYR A 164 5.58 4.03 1.41
N ILE A 165 5.44 5.16 0.72
CA ILE A 165 4.22 5.98 0.69
C ILE A 165 3.82 6.30 -0.75
N GLU A 166 2.52 6.30 -1.05
CA GLU A 166 2.00 6.89 -2.29
C GLU A 166 1.60 8.35 -2.06
N VAL A 167 2.24 9.25 -2.81
CA VAL A 167 1.92 10.69 -2.83
C VAL A 167 1.60 11.10 -4.27
N GLY A 168 0.33 11.44 -4.51
CA GLY A 168 -0.13 11.91 -5.82
C GLY A 168 0.04 10.91 -6.96
N GLY A 169 -0.31 9.63 -6.75
CA GLY A 169 -0.23 8.59 -7.78
C GLY A 169 1.16 8.01 -8.00
N ARG A 170 2.13 8.30 -7.12
CA ARG A 170 3.51 7.81 -7.21
C ARG A 170 4.02 7.32 -5.86
N VAL A 171 4.49 6.07 -5.85
CA VAL A 171 5.15 5.44 -4.71
C VAL A 171 6.54 6.05 -4.52
N LYS A 172 6.92 6.30 -3.27
CA LYS A 172 8.25 6.76 -2.83
C LYS A 172 8.68 5.92 -1.63
N ASN A 173 9.98 5.67 -1.49
CA ASN A 173 10.53 5.17 -0.22
C ASN A 173 10.55 6.31 0.83
N THR A 174 10.66 5.96 2.11
CA THR A 174 10.77 6.91 3.22
C THR A 174 11.95 6.56 4.12
N ASN A 175 12.39 7.51 4.94
CA ASN A 175 13.42 7.30 5.97
C ASN A 175 12.83 6.69 7.26
N VAL A 176 11.50 6.46 7.30
CA VAL A 176 10.81 5.87 8.45
C VAL A 176 11.18 4.40 8.57
N ARG A 177 11.77 4.01 9.71
CA ARG A 177 12.17 2.64 10.01
C ARG A 177 11.60 2.20 11.35
N PHE A 178 11.23 0.93 11.44
CA PHE A 178 11.03 0.26 12.72
C PHE A 178 12.37 -0.34 13.15
N ARG A 179 12.66 -0.22 14.45
CA ARG A 179 13.83 -0.83 15.10
C ARG A 179 14.05 -2.28 14.70
N ASP A 180 12.99 -3.09 14.73
CA ASP A 180 13.04 -4.52 14.46
C ASP A 180 11.66 -5.09 14.08
N ASN A 181 11.62 -6.32 13.56
CA ASN A 181 10.38 -6.99 13.16
C ASN A 181 9.44 -7.25 14.36
N SER A 182 9.93 -7.33 15.61
CA SER A 182 9.08 -7.42 16.80
C SER A 182 8.35 -6.11 17.06
N HIS A 183 9.04 -4.96 16.98
CA HIS A 183 8.40 -3.65 17.10
C HIS A 183 7.29 -3.45 16.04
N LEU A 184 7.57 -3.78 14.77
CA LEU A 184 6.54 -3.74 13.72
C LEU A 184 5.35 -4.67 14.03
N MET A 185 5.61 -5.89 14.52
CA MET A 185 4.56 -6.83 14.92
C MET A 185 3.70 -6.29 16.07
N ASN A 186 4.31 -5.63 17.07
CA ASN A 186 3.60 -5.02 18.20
C ASN A 186 2.69 -3.87 17.75
N VAL A 187 3.15 -3.00 16.83
CA VAL A 187 2.31 -1.95 16.24
C VAL A 187 1.15 -2.54 15.43
N CYS A 188 1.41 -3.57 14.62
CA CYS A 188 0.36 -4.32 13.90
C CYS A 188 -0.67 -4.94 14.87
N GLN A 189 -0.22 -5.52 15.99
CA GLN A 189 -1.11 -6.08 17.01
C GLN A 189 -1.95 -5.00 17.72
N ARG A 190 -1.36 -3.84 18.04
CA ARG A 190 -2.07 -2.68 18.60
C ARG A 190 -3.16 -2.15 17.66
N ILE A 191 -2.89 -2.11 16.36
CA ILE A 191 -3.87 -1.68 15.34
C ILE A 191 -5.05 -2.65 15.22
N VAL A 192 -4.81 -3.97 15.24
CA VAL A 192 -5.90 -4.95 15.12
C VAL A 192 -6.67 -5.15 16.44
N SER A 193 -6.04 -4.98 17.61
CA SER A 193 -6.71 -5.11 18.90
C SER A 193 -7.72 -3.99 19.16
N GLN A 194 -7.45 -2.76 18.69
CA GLN A 194 -8.39 -1.63 18.71
C GLN A 194 -9.73 -1.93 18.00
N VAL A 195 -9.76 -2.87 17.03
CA VAL A 195 -10.98 -3.33 16.35
C VAL A 195 -11.46 -4.72 16.80
N GLY A 196 -10.99 -5.20 17.96
CA GLY A 196 -11.36 -6.50 18.51
C GLY A 196 -10.86 -7.70 17.71
N ARG A 197 -9.71 -7.56 17.03
CA ARG A 197 -9.08 -8.59 16.20
C ARG A 197 -7.69 -8.96 16.71
N ARG A 198 -7.10 -10.01 16.12
CA ARG A 198 -5.86 -10.66 16.53
C ARG A 198 -5.04 -10.99 15.27
N VAL A 199 -3.71 -10.86 15.35
CA VAL A 199 -2.79 -11.25 14.26
C VAL A 199 -1.51 -11.84 14.86
N ASP A 200 -1.17 -13.05 14.42
CA ASP A 200 0.00 -13.84 14.83
C ASP A 200 0.11 -15.10 13.95
N GLU A 201 1.08 -15.96 14.23
CA GLU A 201 1.36 -17.22 13.50
C GLU A 201 0.14 -18.12 13.30
N SER A 202 -0.84 -18.10 14.21
CA SER A 202 -2.07 -18.91 14.12
C SER A 202 -3.18 -18.24 13.31
N SER A 203 -3.11 -16.92 13.09
CA SER A 203 -4.04 -16.15 12.27
C SER A 203 -3.27 -15.02 11.56
N PRO A 204 -2.42 -15.35 10.56
CA PRO A 204 -1.41 -14.43 10.04
C PRO A 204 -1.92 -13.38 9.06
N ILE A 205 -3.22 -13.36 8.71
CA ILE A 205 -3.81 -12.28 7.88
C ILE A 205 -4.94 -11.62 8.65
N CYS A 206 -4.91 -10.29 8.75
CA CYS A 206 -5.99 -9.53 9.37
C CYS A 206 -6.26 -8.21 8.65
N ASP A 207 -7.53 -7.99 8.25
CA ASP A 207 -8.03 -6.66 7.88
C ASP A 207 -8.53 -5.91 9.12
N ALA A 208 -8.25 -4.62 9.21
CA ALA A 208 -8.67 -3.73 10.28
C ALA A 208 -9.02 -2.32 9.75
N ARG A 209 -9.43 -1.43 10.65
CA ARG A 209 -9.71 -0.01 10.37
C ARG A 209 -9.18 0.86 11.50
N LEU A 210 -8.56 1.97 11.15
CA LEU A 210 -8.15 2.98 12.12
C LEU A 210 -9.34 3.91 12.47
N PRO A 211 -9.28 4.66 13.60
CA PRO A 211 -10.34 5.58 14.02
C PRO A 211 -10.66 6.70 13.02
N ASP A 212 -9.71 7.07 12.15
CA ASP A 212 -9.90 8.03 11.05
C ASP A 212 -10.70 7.47 9.86
N GLY A 213 -11.05 6.18 9.88
CA GLY A 213 -11.75 5.46 8.82
C GLY A 213 -10.84 4.80 7.78
N SER A 214 -9.52 4.98 7.88
CA SER A 214 -8.51 4.33 7.02
C SER A 214 -8.58 2.82 7.14
N ARG A 215 -8.22 2.12 6.06
CA ARG A 215 -8.25 0.65 5.98
C ARG A 215 -6.86 0.09 6.18
N VAL A 216 -6.75 -0.96 6.98
CA VAL A 216 -5.49 -1.63 7.26
C VAL A 216 -5.58 -3.09 6.83
N ASN A 217 -4.53 -3.59 6.19
CA ASN A 217 -4.30 -5.01 5.99
C ASN A 217 -2.94 -5.38 6.60
N VAL A 218 -2.90 -6.44 7.40
CA VAL A 218 -1.69 -6.99 8.03
C VAL A 218 -1.46 -8.41 7.54
N ILE A 219 -0.21 -8.73 7.20
CA ILE A 219 0.26 -10.09 6.93
C ILE A 219 1.47 -10.37 7.82
N ALA A 220 1.39 -11.36 8.70
CA ALA A 220 2.44 -11.76 9.63
C ALA A 220 3.21 -13.01 9.13
N PRO A 221 4.38 -13.29 9.71
CA PRO A 221 4.97 -14.63 9.66
C PRO A 221 3.97 -15.71 10.13
N PRO A 222 3.99 -16.93 9.57
CA PRO A 222 4.95 -17.44 8.59
C PRO A 222 4.63 -17.09 7.13
N LEU A 223 3.58 -16.30 6.84
CA LEU A 223 3.22 -15.95 5.45
C LEU A 223 4.07 -14.80 4.88
N ALA A 224 4.43 -13.82 5.71
CA ALA A 224 5.36 -12.77 5.34
C ALA A 224 6.79 -13.17 5.74
N ILE A 225 7.58 -13.62 4.74
CA ILE A 225 8.86 -14.31 4.93
C ILE A 225 9.94 -13.38 5.49
N ASP A 226 10.03 -12.16 4.98
CA ASP A 226 11.08 -11.18 5.33
C ASP A 226 10.77 -10.41 6.65
N GLY A 227 9.62 -10.69 7.27
CA GLY A 227 9.06 -9.95 8.40
C GLY A 227 7.60 -9.55 8.15
N PRO A 228 6.88 -9.02 9.15
CA PRO A 228 5.51 -8.58 8.97
C PRO A 228 5.36 -7.54 7.87
N ALA A 229 4.25 -7.59 7.13
CA ALA A 229 3.86 -6.60 6.15
C ALA A 229 2.56 -5.90 6.56
N LEU A 230 2.49 -4.60 6.30
CA LEU A 230 1.40 -3.73 6.73
C LEU A 230 1.06 -2.75 5.61
N THR A 231 -0.18 -2.74 5.14
CA THR A 231 -0.69 -1.75 4.19
C THR A 231 -1.80 -0.93 4.84
N ILE A 232 -1.58 0.39 4.97
CA ILE A 232 -2.59 1.34 5.43
C ILE A 232 -3.03 2.20 4.25
N ARG A 233 -4.25 1.98 3.76
CA ARG A 233 -4.90 2.80 2.75
C ARG A 233 -5.71 3.89 3.42
N LYS A 234 -5.22 5.14 3.31
CA LYS A 234 -5.75 6.28 4.04
C LYS A 234 -7.12 6.70 3.54
N PHE A 235 -8.00 7.09 4.46
CA PHE A 235 -9.28 7.68 4.13
C PHE A 235 -9.10 9.17 3.83
N LYS A 236 -9.08 9.53 2.54
CA LYS A 236 -9.02 10.95 2.14
C LYS A 236 -10.25 11.69 2.66
N LYS A 237 -10.02 12.60 3.61
CA LYS A 237 -11.00 13.52 4.20
C LYS A 237 -11.61 14.46 3.14
N ASP A 238 -10.84 14.76 2.09
CA ASP A 238 -11.24 15.58 0.95
C ASP A 238 -12.41 14.97 0.16
N LYS A 239 -13.62 15.35 0.56
CA LYS A 239 -14.84 15.16 -0.23
C LYS A 239 -14.80 16.14 -1.41
N LEU A 240 -14.25 15.68 -2.54
CA LEU A 240 -14.35 16.43 -3.79
C LEU A 240 -15.82 16.76 -4.09
N THR A 241 -16.04 17.99 -4.51
CA THR A 241 -17.35 18.56 -4.86
C THR A 241 -17.54 18.56 -6.39
N LEU A 242 -18.80 18.61 -6.86
CA LEU A 242 -19.08 18.79 -8.29
C LEU A 242 -18.38 20.04 -8.86
N ASP A 243 -18.24 21.10 -8.07
CA ASP A 243 -17.62 22.36 -8.51
C ASP A 243 -16.09 22.24 -8.62
N GLN A 244 -15.45 21.38 -7.81
CA GLN A 244 -14.06 20.98 -8.03
C GLN A 244 -13.93 20.09 -9.28
N LEU A 245 -14.87 19.17 -9.54
CA LEU A 245 -14.85 18.37 -10.77
C LEU A 245 -15.00 19.21 -12.05
N VAL A 246 -15.77 20.31 -12.01
CA VAL A 246 -15.80 21.30 -13.11
C VAL A 246 -14.46 22.04 -13.23
N LYS A 247 -13.87 22.50 -12.12
CA LYS A 247 -12.54 23.15 -12.12
C LYS A 247 -11.42 22.25 -12.63
N PHE A 248 -11.52 20.94 -12.43
CA PHE A 248 -10.60 19.94 -12.97
C PHE A 248 -10.93 19.50 -14.41
N GLY A 249 -11.92 20.13 -15.08
CA GLY A 249 -12.34 19.76 -16.43
C GLY A 249 -12.94 18.36 -16.56
N SER A 250 -13.24 17.69 -15.44
CA SER A 250 -13.76 16.31 -15.42
C SER A 250 -15.24 16.23 -15.76
N ILE A 251 -15.95 17.36 -15.69
CA ILE A 251 -17.34 17.51 -16.14
C ILE A 251 -17.60 18.95 -16.58
N SER A 252 -18.52 19.18 -17.52
CA SER A 252 -18.96 20.53 -17.87
C SER A 252 -19.82 21.14 -16.77
N GLN A 253 -19.95 22.47 -16.75
CA GLN A 253 -20.88 23.18 -15.86
C GLN A 253 -22.33 22.67 -16.03
N SER A 254 -22.77 22.42 -17.27
CA SER A 254 -24.09 21.86 -17.57
C SER A 254 -24.26 20.41 -17.09
N GLY A 255 -23.20 19.60 -17.11
CA GLY A 255 -23.21 18.25 -16.55
C GLY A 255 -23.27 18.26 -15.03
N SER A 256 -22.53 19.17 -14.38
CA SER A 256 -22.62 19.41 -12.93
C SER A 256 -24.05 19.77 -12.52
N GLU A 257 -24.69 20.70 -13.24
CA GLU A 257 -26.06 21.13 -12.96
C GLU A 257 -27.09 20.01 -13.16
N LEU A 258 -26.97 19.22 -14.22
CA LEU A 258 -27.78 18.01 -14.42
C LEU A 258 -27.60 17.00 -13.27
N LEU A 259 -26.38 16.79 -12.79
CA LEU A 259 -26.10 15.89 -11.66
C LEU A 259 -26.69 16.40 -10.35
N ARG A 260 -26.67 17.71 -10.07
CA ARG A 260 -27.36 18.33 -8.91
C ARG A 260 -28.87 18.04 -8.94
N ILE A 261 -29.50 18.15 -10.12
CA ILE A 261 -30.93 17.83 -10.29
C ILE A 261 -31.18 16.34 -10.06
N ILE A 262 -30.37 15.46 -10.66
CA ILE A 262 -30.47 14.00 -10.52
C ILE A 262 -30.37 13.55 -9.05
N GLY A 263 -29.46 14.14 -8.27
CA GLY A 263 -29.32 13.86 -6.83
C GLY A 263 -30.61 14.18 -6.04
N ARG A 264 -31.17 15.38 -6.25
CA ARG A 264 -32.41 15.82 -5.58
C ARG A 264 -33.66 15.02 -5.95
N VAL A 265 -33.73 14.50 -7.17
CA VAL A 265 -34.87 13.71 -7.65
C VAL A 265 -34.91 12.30 -7.01
N ARG A 266 -33.90 11.92 -6.19
CA ARG A 266 -33.80 10.62 -5.49
C ARG A 266 -33.96 9.42 -6.43
N GLY A 267 -33.48 9.53 -7.67
CA GLY A 267 -33.53 8.47 -8.67
C GLY A 267 -32.58 7.31 -8.33
N ASN A 268 -32.92 6.10 -8.80
CA ASN A 268 -32.01 4.95 -8.73
C ASN A 268 -30.89 5.11 -9.76
N ILE A 269 -29.68 5.45 -9.30
CA ILE A 269 -28.53 5.82 -10.14
C ILE A 269 -27.43 4.76 -10.01
N LEU A 270 -26.94 4.24 -11.14
CA LEU A 270 -25.76 3.37 -11.21
C LEU A 270 -24.57 4.13 -11.81
N ILE A 271 -23.44 4.15 -11.08
CA ILE A 271 -22.20 4.79 -11.54
C ILE A 271 -21.21 3.71 -11.96
N SER A 272 -20.95 3.59 -13.26
CA SER A 272 -20.07 2.59 -13.88
C SER A 272 -18.76 3.20 -14.39
N GLY A 273 -17.80 2.35 -14.80
CA GLY A 273 -16.46 2.77 -15.23
C GLY A 273 -15.33 1.85 -14.71
N GLY A 274 -14.12 2.04 -15.22
CA GLY A 274 -12.94 1.22 -14.88
C GLY A 274 -12.40 1.41 -13.45
N THR A 275 -11.42 0.61 -13.06
CA THR A 275 -10.69 0.81 -11.80
C THR A 275 -10.01 2.19 -11.82
N GLY A 276 -10.02 2.90 -10.68
CA GLY A 276 -9.48 4.26 -10.58
C GLY A 276 -10.32 5.38 -11.21
N SER A 277 -11.36 5.10 -12.02
CA SER A 277 -12.11 6.09 -12.83
C SER A 277 -13.05 7.03 -12.06
N GLY A 278 -12.75 7.37 -10.81
CA GLY A 278 -13.53 8.35 -10.02
C GLY A 278 -14.95 7.94 -9.59
N LYS A 279 -15.40 6.70 -9.82
CA LYS A 279 -16.77 6.25 -9.50
C LYS A 279 -17.23 6.62 -8.08
N THR A 280 -16.44 6.26 -7.07
CA THR A 280 -16.74 6.53 -5.66
C THR A 280 -16.67 8.02 -5.33
N THR A 281 -15.81 8.77 -6.02
CA THR A 281 -15.74 10.24 -5.93
C THR A 281 -17.05 10.86 -6.41
N LEU A 282 -17.56 10.44 -7.57
CA LEU A 282 -18.81 10.94 -8.14
C LEU A 282 -20.03 10.53 -7.29
N LEU A 283 -20.01 9.33 -6.71
CA LEU A 283 -21.02 8.89 -5.74
C LEU A 283 -21.05 9.83 -4.52
N ASN A 284 -19.89 10.10 -3.92
CA ASN A 284 -19.76 11.01 -2.78
C ASN A 284 -20.18 12.44 -3.14
N CYS A 285 -19.88 12.92 -4.36
CA CYS A 285 -20.36 14.20 -4.88
C CYS A 285 -21.90 14.25 -4.90
N LEU A 286 -22.54 13.21 -5.43
CA LEU A 286 -24.00 13.14 -5.55
C LEU A 286 -24.71 13.00 -4.20
N THR A 287 -24.13 12.29 -3.23
CA THR A 287 -24.74 12.16 -1.89
C THR A 287 -24.89 13.49 -1.14
N ALA A 288 -24.14 14.53 -1.52
CA ALA A 288 -24.28 15.88 -0.96
C ALA A 288 -25.54 16.63 -1.43
N PHE A 289 -26.28 16.10 -2.41
CA PHE A 289 -27.51 16.69 -2.96
C PHE A 289 -28.76 15.84 -2.68
N ILE A 290 -28.63 14.83 -1.80
CA ILE A 290 -29.76 14.04 -1.30
C ILE A 290 -30.29 14.73 -0.04
N GLU A 291 -31.28 15.59 -0.26
CA GLU A 291 -32.29 15.98 0.76
C GLU A 291 -33.20 14.77 1.04
#